data_AF-A0A5N6N5N7-F1
#
_entry.id   AF-A0A5N6N5N7-F1
#
_cell.length_a   1.000
_cell.length_b   1.000
_cell.length_c   1.000
_cell.angle_alpha   90.00
_cell.angle_beta   90.00
_cell.angle_gamma   90.00
#
_symmetry.space_group_name_H-M   'P 1'
#
loop_
_entity.id
_entity.type
_entity.pdbx_description
1 polymer ?
#
loop_
_entity_poly.entity_id
_entity_poly.type
_entity_poly.pdbx_seq_one_letter_code
_entity_poly.pdbx_strand_id
1 'polypeptide(L)'
;MRAQVISPGSRGNVRGFRWHKLYIVVCEGIGDERWDEVNVAEGRRRCGRGTAMQCFQSKLNVFVWDMDETLILLKSLITGAYTKAFNGSKDVQKGIEIGKTWENQILRICDDYFFYEQIEGCNKPFVDAMREYDDGLDLTDYDFANDGFVGTAFDDDANKKKLAYRHRIIAHKYKKGLRSLFGEKMIKSWDNLYEVTDDLTDKWLSSARACVAQCASGNKDSNGSGAENINVIVTSGSLIPSLVKCLLFRLDDLISYDNVYSSWEVGKYQCFSLIKERFNGPNVQFCAIGDGWEECEAAENMQWPFVQVDPLPVTTSHRFPGLNLGTLGHYISVVYGDHDGDDDDDDDE
;
A
#
# COMPACT_ATOMS: atom_id res chain seq x y z
N MET A 1 -12.46 -28.97 -19.46
CA MET A 1 -11.24 -29.79 -19.60
C MET A 1 -10.77 -29.80 -21.06
N ARG A 2 -9.77 -28.97 -21.40
CA ARG A 2 -8.65 -29.23 -22.33
C ARG A 2 -7.94 -27.90 -22.58
N ALA A 3 -6.76 -27.74 -21.99
CA ALA A 3 -5.82 -26.69 -22.36
C ALA A 3 -5.11 -27.07 -23.66
N GLN A 4 -4.99 -26.14 -24.60
CA GLN A 4 -4.11 -26.30 -25.75
C GLN A 4 -2.85 -25.46 -25.51
N VAL A 5 -1.71 -26.14 -25.58
CA VAL A 5 -0.35 -25.60 -25.44
C VAL A 5 0.18 -25.25 -26.82
N ILE A 6 0.74 -24.06 -27.00
CA ILE A 6 1.68 -23.80 -28.08
C ILE A 6 3.03 -23.44 -27.44
N SER A 7 3.99 -24.34 -27.64
CA SER A 7 5.42 -24.18 -27.35
C SER A 7 6.18 -24.30 -28.67
N PRO A 8 7.36 -23.66 -28.79
CA PRO A 8 8.46 -24.23 -29.54
C PRO A 8 9.61 -24.63 -28.60
N GLY A 9 9.96 -25.92 -28.63
CA GLY A 9 11.37 -26.37 -28.61
C GLY A 9 12.15 -26.41 -27.29
N SER A 10 11.99 -27.51 -26.53
CA SER A 10 13.05 -28.45 -26.06
C SER A 10 14.53 -27.98 -26.12
N ARG A 11 15.44 -28.15 -25.13
CA ARG A 11 15.69 -29.25 -24.16
C ARG A 11 16.81 -28.81 -23.17
N GLY A 12 16.79 -29.31 -21.94
CA GLY A 12 17.99 -29.35 -21.07
C GLY A 12 17.67 -29.35 -19.58
N ASN A 13 17.89 -30.48 -18.91
CA ASN A 13 17.44 -30.80 -17.56
C ASN A 13 18.55 -30.57 -16.52
N VAL A 14 18.37 -29.68 -15.52
CA VAL A 14 19.07 -29.73 -14.21
C VAL A 14 18.15 -29.15 -13.12
N ARG A 15 18.16 -29.82 -11.97
CA ARG A 15 17.35 -29.62 -10.75
C ARG A 15 17.37 -28.18 -10.21
N GLY A 16 16.20 -27.72 -9.74
CA GLY A 16 16.02 -26.45 -9.03
C GLY A 16 14.70 -25.81 -9.45
N PHE A 17 13.88 -25.39 -8.48
CA PHE A 17 12.54 -24.82 -8.68
C PHE A 17 12.49 -23.83 -9.87
N ARG A 18 11.65 -24.15 -10.86
CA ARG A 18 11.30 -23.25 -11.97
C ARG A 18 9.89 -22.74 -11.73
N TRP A 19 9.76 -21.47 -11.39
CA TRP A 19 8.49 -20.75 -11.49
C TRP A 19 8.32 -20.29 -12.93
N HIS A 20 7.26 -20.72 -13.60
CA HIS A 20 6.82 -20.15 -14.88
C HIS A 20 5.28 -20.07 -14.85
N LYS A 21 4.81 -18.84 -15.09
CA LYS A 21 3.51 -18.41 -15.62
C LYS A 21 2.36 -18.15 -14.64
N LEU A 22 2.12 -16.85 -14.47
CA LEU A 22 0.84 -16.13 -14.51
C LEU A 22 -0.38 -17.03 -14.82
N TYR A 23 -1.19 -17.31 -13.81
CA TYR A 23 -2.57 -17.75 -14.01
C TYR A 23 -3.47 -16.52 -13.90
N ILE A 24 -3.77 -15.88 -15.04
CA ILE A 24 -5.02 -15.15 -15.13
C ILE A 24 -6.08 -16.22 -15.38
N VAL A 25 -6.82 -16.58 -14.34
CA VAL A 25 -8.05 -17.35 -14.52
C VAL A 25 -9.11 -16.35 -14.98
N VAL A 26 -9.23 -16.18 -16.30
CA VAL A 26 -10.46 -15.65 -16.91
C VAL A 26 -11.45 -16.82 -16.93
N CYS A 27 -12.34 -16.87 -15.94
CA CYS A 27 -13.50 -17.75 -15.99
C CYS A 27 -14.58 -17.10 -16.85
N GLU A 28 -14.58 -17.37 -18.16
CA GLU A 28 -15.81 -17.28 -18.96
C GLU A 28 -16.67 -18.52 -18.70
N GLY A 29 -17.90 -18.30 -18.25
CA GLY A 29 -18.79 -19.33 -17.74
C GLY A 29 -19.50 -20.16 -18.81
N ILE A 30 -19.99 -21.33 -18.40
CA ILE A 30 -21.19 -21.98 -18.96
C ILE A 30 -21.95 -22.67 -17.82
N GLY A 31 -23.19 -22.24 -17.60
CA GLY A 31 -24.35 -23.12 -17.46
C GLY A 31 -24.72 -23.69 -16.09
N ASP A 32 -25.76 -23.07 -15.53
CA ASP A 32 -26.92 -23.66 -14.82
C ASP A 32 -26.69 -24.28 -13.43
N GLU A 33 -27.20 -23.61 -12.39
CA GLU A 33 -27.93 -24.25 -11.28
C GLU A 33 -28.68 -23.22 -10.42
N ARG A 34 -30.00 -23.19 -10.66
CA ARG A 34 -31.15 -22.85 -9.80
C ARG A 34 -30.89 -22.69 -8.29
N TRP A 35 -31.28 -21.54 -7.72
CA TRP A 35 -31.73 -21.38 -6.32
C TRP A 35 -32.86 -20.35 -6.17
N ASP A 36 -33.70 -20.57 -5.15
CA ASP A 36 -35.11 -20.19 -5.00
C ASP A 36 -35.45 -18.70 -4.78
N GLU A 37 -36.68 -18.36 -5.17
CA GLU A 37 -37.36 -17.08 -4.88
C GLU A 37 -37.49 -16.82 -3.38
N VAL A 38 -37.03 -15.65 -2.92
CA VAL A 38 -37.47 -15.06 -1.66
C VAL A 38 -38.15 -13.73 -1.97
N ASN A 39 -39.48 -13.72 -1.87
CA ASN A 39 -40.31 -12.53 -2.01
C ASN A 39 -40.05 -11.55 -0.85
N VAL A 40 -39.64 -10.32 -1.17
CA VAL A 40 -39.70 -9.18 -0.25
C VAL A 40 -40.52 -8.08 -0.92
N ALA A 41 -41.58 -7.66 -0.22
CA ALA A 41 -42.69 -6.86 -0.69
C ALA A 41 -42.30 -5.47 -1.26
N GLU A 42 -42.91 -5.14 -2.40
CA GLU A 42 -42.83 -3.83 -3.05
C GLU A 42 -43.50 -2.73 -2.20
N GLY A 43 -42.68 -1.79 -1.72
CA GLY A 43 -43.14 -0.47 -1.26
C GLY A 43 -43.03 0.56 -2.39
N ARG A 44 -44.05 0.62 -3.25
CA ARG A 44 -44.12 1.52 -4.41
C ARG A 44 -44.26 2.99 -3.96
N ARG A 45 -43.18 3.79 -4.02
CA ARG A 45 -43.25 5.25 -4.09
C ARG A 45 -42.91 5.72 -5.51
N ARG A 46 -43.91 6.31 -6.18
CA ARG A 46 -43.77 6.98 -7.48
C ARG A 46 -42.82 8.17 -7.33
N CYS A 47 -41.70 8.18 -8.04
CA CYS A 47 -41.00 9.41 -8.41
C CYS A 47 -41.39 9.82 -9.83
N GLY A 48 -41.76 11.08 -9.99
CA GLY A 48 -42.20 11.69 -11.24
C GLY A 48 -41.06 11.89 -12.23
N ARG A 49 -41.45 12.05 -13.50
CA ARG A 49 -40.56 12.38 -14.62
C ARG A 49 -39.79 13.68 -14.34
N GLY A 50 -38.47 13.59 -14.35
CA GLY A 50 -37.56 14.73 -14.36
C GLY A 50 -36.15 14.24 -14.68
N THR A 51 -35.66 14.61 -15.86
CA THR A 51 -34.25 14.63 -16.33
C THR A 51 -33.26 13.73 -15.59
N ALA A 52 -32.82 12.65 -16.27
CA ALA A 52 -31.65 11.89 -15.88
C ALA A 52 -30.44 12.83 -15.83
N MET A 53 -30.02 13.18 -14.61
CA MET A 53 -28.68 13.71 -14.38
C MET A 53 -27.76 12.49 -14.52
N GLN A 54 -27.08 12.37 -15.66
CA GLN A 54 -25.93 11.46 -15.78
C GLN A 54 -24.92 11.91 -14.72
N CYS A 55 -24.91 11.21 -13.60
CA CYS A 55 -23.81 11.27 -12.66
C CYS A 55 -22.68 10.50 -13.34
N PHE A 56 -21.80 11.20 -14.06
CA PHE A 56 -20.48 10.65 -14.40
C PHE A 56 -19.79 10.33 -13.07
N GLN A 57 -19.92 9.10 -12.60
CA GLN A 57 -19.20 8.63 -11.44
C GLN A 57 -17.74 8.49 -11.86
N SER A 58 -16.92 9.48 -11.49
CA SER A 58 -15.47 9.45 -11.73
C SER A 58 -14.89 8.14 -11.20
N LYS A 59 -14.16 7.44 -12.07
CA LYS A 59 -13.44 6.21 -11.73
C LYS A 59 -12.47 6.48 -10.57
N LEU A 60 -12.40 5.56 -9.60
CA LEU A 60 -11.45 5.63 -8.49
C LEU A 60 -10.48 4.45 -8.57
N ASN A 61 -9.18 4.71 -8.69
CA ASN A 61 -8.18 3.66 -8.57
C ASN A 61 -7.53 3.69 -7.18
N VAL A 62 -7.43 2.54 -6.54
CA VAL A 62 -6.77 2.36 -5.24
C VAL A 62 -5.53 1.50 -5.45
N PHE A 63 -4.36 2.12 -5.35
CA PHE A 63 -3.07 1.43 -5.43
C PHE A 63 -2.65 1.00 -4.02
N VAL A 64 -2.57 -0.30 -3.81
CA VAL A 64 -2.27 -0.94 -2.53
C VAL A 64 -0.83 -1.44 -2.56
N TRP A 65 0.07 -0.65 -1.97
CA TRP A 65 1.51 -0.88 -1.98
C TRP A 65 1.97 -1.67 -0.76
N ASP A 66 2.82 -2.66 -0.95
CA ASP A 66 3.75 -3.07 0.09
C ASP A 66 4.83 -1.99 0.32
N MET A 67 5.41 -1.96 1.53
CA MET A 67 6.45 -1.01 1.89
C MET A 67 7.86 -1.59 1.75
N ASP A 68 8.17 -2.65 2.50
CA ASP A 68 9.53 -3.11 2.74
C ASP A 68 9.98 -4.07 1.64
N GLU A 69 11.04 -3.71 0.93
CA GLU A 69 11.52 -4.36 -0.31
C GLU A 69 10.68 -4.07 -1.57
N THR A 70 9.67 -3.20 -1.43
CA THR A 70 8.87 -2.67 -2.53
C THR A 70 9.08 -1.15 -2.72
N LEU A 71 8.60 -0.31 -1.80
CA LEU A 71 8.80 1.14 -1.86
C LEU A 71 10.14 1.58 -1.27
N ILE A 72 10.61 0.86 -0.26
CA ILE A 72 11.89 1.10 0.42
C ILE A 72 12.73 -0.18 0.42
N LEU A 73 14.05 -0.05 0.45
CA LEU A 73 14.97 -1.18 0.66
C LEU A 73 15.58 -1.03 2.05
N LEU A 74 15.32 -1.98 2.95
CA LEU A 74 15.79 -1.88 4.33
C LEU A 74 16.38 -3.20 4.83
N LYS A 75 15.57 -4.26 4.89
CA LYS A 75 16.00 -5.57 5.36
C LYS A 75 17.10 -6.14 4.48
N SER A 76 16.99 -5.96 3.17
CA SER A 76 18.00 -6.39 2.20
C SER A 76 19.30 -5.59 2.31
N LEU A 77 19.26 -4.34 2.75
CA LEU A 77 20.45 -3.53 3.07
C LEU A 77 21.10 -4.01 4.38
N ILE A 78 20.32 -4.17 5.45
CA ILE A 78 20.79 -4.63 6.77
C ILE A 78 21.53 -5.98 6.66
N THR A 79 20.97 -6.91 5.88
CA THR A 79 21.55 -8.25 5.66
C THR A 79 22.65 -8.26 4.59
N GLY A 80 22.78 -7.17 3.81
CA GLY A 80 23.64 -7.06 2.64
C GLY A 80 23.17 -7.86 1.42
N ALA A 81 21.99 -8.50 1.49
CA ALA A 81 21.43 -9.30 0.40
C ALA A 81 21.28 -8.48 -0.89
N TYR A 82 20.80 -7.24 -0.80
CA TYR A 82 20.67 -6.35 -1.95
C TYR A 82 22.02 -6.16 -2.65
N THR A 83 23.01 -5.64 -1.93
CA THR A 83 24.33 -5.32 -2.50
C THR A 83 25.07 -6.55 -3.05
N LYS A 84 24.95 -7.71 -2.40
CA LYS A 84 25.59 -8.96 -2.84
C LYS A 84 25.03 -9.46 -4.18
N ALA A 85 23.75 -9.20 -4.46
CA ALA A 85 23.11 -9.61 -5.71
C ALA A 85 23.66 -8.89 -6.95
N PHE A 86 24.37 -7.78 -6.78
CA PHE A 86 24.98 -7.01 -7.86
C PHE A 86 26.41 -7.46 -8.23
N ASN A 87 26.78 -8.69 -7.86
CA ASN A 87 28.02 -9.37 -8.28
C ASN A 87 29.30 -8.51 -8.15
N GLY A 88 29.42 -7.80 -7.03
CA GLY A 88 30.61 -7.00 -6.69
C GLY A 88 30.64 -5.57 -7.26
N SER A 89 29.61 -5.14 -7.99
CA SER A 89 29.52 -3.74 -8.47
C SER A 89 29.05 -2.75 -7.40
N LYS A 90 28.59 -3.23 -6.23
CA LYS A 90 28.18 -2.41 -5.09
C LYS A 90 29.01 -2.73 -3.85
N ASP A 91 29.27 -1.70 -3.04
CA ASP A 91 29.96 -1.84 -1.75
C ASP A 91 28.99 -2.46 -0.72
N VAL A 92 29.26 -3.72 -0.39
CA VAL A 92 28.44 -4.50 0.56
C VAL A 92 28.53 -3.94 1.98
N GLN A 93 29.72 -3.52 2.41
CA GLN A 93 29.92 -3.04 3.78
C GLN A 93 29.21 -1.70 3.97
N LYS A 94 29.34 -0.79 3.00
CA LYS A 94 28.59 0.47 2.98
C LYS A 94 27.08 0.25 3.00
N GLY A 95 26.57 -0.73 2.24
CA GLY A 95 25.14 -1.05 2.24
C GLY A 95 24.61 -1.51 3.60
N ILE A 96 25.36 -2.39 4.27
CA ILE A 96 25.03 -2.86 5.63
C ILE A 96 25.06 -1.72 6.64
N GLU A 97 26.05 -0.83 6.55
CA GLU A 97 26.16 0.34 7.43
C GLU A 97 25.01 1.33 7.24
N ILE A 98 24.61 1.59 5.99
CA ILE A 98 23.43 2.40 5.68
C ILE A 98 22.16 1.76 6.27
N GLY A 99 21.95 0.46 6.04
CA GLY A 99 20.78 -0.26 6.56
C GLY A 99 20.68 -0.20 8.09
N LYS A 100 21.80 -0.46 8.80
CA LYS A 100 21.87 -0.35 10.26
C LYS A 100 21.66 1.09 10.75
N THR A 101 22.15 2.07 10.00
CA THR A 101 21.92 3.47 10.35
C THR A 101 20.43 3.81 10.26
N TRP A 102 19.75 3.38 9.20
CA TRP A 102 18.29 3.53 9.09
C TRP A 102 17.54 2.84 10.22
N GLU A 103 17.85 1.57 10.50
CA GLU A 103 17.22 0.81 11.58
C GLU A 103 17.32 1.55 12.93
N ASN A 104 18.53 2.00 13.29
CA ASN A 104 18.76 2.76 14.53
C ASN A 104 17.99 4.09 14.55
N GLN A 105 17.89 4.79 13.41
CA GLN A 105 17.12 6.05 13.33
C GLN A 105 15.63 5.80 13.48
N ILE A 106 15.09 4.77 12.81
CA ILE A 106 13.68 4.40 12.88
C ILE A 106 13.31 4.07 14.33
N LEU A 107 14.05 3.15 14.97
CA LEU A 107 13.79 2.74 16.36
C LEU A 107 13.83 3.92 17.31
N ARG A 108 14.90 4.73 17.25
CA ARG A 108 15.03 5.92 18.11
C ARG A 108 13.86 6.89 17.94
N ILE A 109 13.43 7.17 16.71
CA ILE A 109 12.30 8.09 16.48
C ILE A 109 11.00 7.49 17.00
N CYS A 110 10.80 6.19 16.80
CA CYS A 110 9.64 5.47 17.31
C CYS A 110 9.52 5.62 18.83
N ASP A 111 10.61 5.35 19.55
CA ASP A 111 10.64 5.38 21.02
C ASP A 111 10.54 6.81 21.55
N ASP A 112 11.43 7.70 21.12
CA ASP A 112 11.57 9.04 21.69
C ASP A 112 10.39 9.97 21.31
N TYR A 113 9.75 9.77 20.15
CA TYR A 113 8.79 10.73 19.60
C TYR A 113 7.44 10.15 19.22
N PHE A 114 7.29 8.83 19.10
CA PHE A 114 6.04 8.20 18.66
C PHE A 114 5.50 7.18 19.67
N PHE A 115 5.91 7.29 20.94
CA PHE A 115 5.40 6.49 22.07
C PHE A 115 5.61 4.98 21.92
N TYR A 116 6.49 4.52 21.01
CA TYR A 116 6.54 3.11 20.64
C TYR A 116 6.89 2.21 21.82
N GLU A 117 7.87 2.58 22.65
CA GLU A 117 8.18 1.88 23.92
C GLU A 117 6.93 1.64 24.79
N GLN A 118 5.96 2.57 24.79
CA GLN A 118 4.74 2.44 25.58
C GLN A 118 3.71 1.54 24.90
N ILE A 119 3.58 1.60 23.57
CA ILE A 119 2.47 1.01 22.81
C ILE A 119 2.86 -0.14 21.89
N GLU A 120 4.10 -0.63 21.93
CA GLU A 120 4.60 -1.72 21.08
C GLU A 120 3.73 -2.99 21.18
N GLY A 121 3.31 -3.34 22.41
CA GLY A 121 2.42 -4.49 22.65
C GLY A 121 0.95 -4.26 22.28
N CYS A 122 0.60 -3.06 21.80
CA CYS A 122 -0.77 -2.63 21.50
C CYS A 122 -0.96 -2.33 20.00
N ASN A 123 -0.26 -3.05 19.11
CA ASN A 123 -0.34 -2.77 17.67
C ASN A 123 -1.80 -2.78 17.17
N LYS A 124 -2.08 -1.93 16.18
CA LYS A 124 -3.39 -1.86 15.52
C LYS A 124 -3.21 -1.84 14.02
N PRO A 125 -4.21 -2.32 13.26
CA PRO A 125 -4.10 -2.38 11.81
C PRO A 125 -4.02 -1.00 11.15
N PHE A 126 -4.60 0.06 11.74
CA PHE A 126 -4.52 1.43 11.26
C PHE A 126 -4.75 2.42 12.41
N VAL A 127 -4.41 3.70 12.21
CA VAL A 127 -4.40 4.70 13.29
C VAL A 127 -5.79 4.90 13.92
N ASP A 128 -6.82 5.02 13.08
CA ASP A 128 -8.20 5.26 13.50
C ASP A 128 -8.90 4.02 14.08
N ALA A 129 -8.22 2.88 14.21
CA ALA A 129 -8.80 1.65 14.74
C ALA A 129 -9.31 1.78 16.20
N MET A 130 -8.83 2.80 16.93
CA MET A 130 -9.23 3.10 18.31
C MET A 130 -10.16 4.32 18.41
N ARG A 131 -10.66 4.85 17.28
CA ARG A 131 -11.40 6.12 17.22
C ARG A 131 -12.64 6.14 18.11
N GLU A 132 -13.31 5.00 18.30
CA GLU A 132 -14.50 4.90 19.15
C GLU A 132 -14.25 5.19 20.64
N TYR A 133 -12.99 5.05 21.10
CA TYR A 133 -12.59 5.34 22.48
C TYR A 133 -12.08 6.77 22.67
N ASP A 134 -11.86 7.53 21.59
CA ASP A 134 -11.41 8.92 21.68
C ASP A 134 -12.58 9.86 21.97
N ASP A 135 -12.58 10.51 23.14
CA ASP A 135 -13.62 11.43 23.58
C ASP A 135 -13.43 12.88 23.06
N GLY A 136 -12.38 13.12 22.27
CA GLY A 136 -12.10 14.43 21.69
C GLY A 136 -11.49 15.44 22.66
N LEU A 137 -11.00 14.99 23.84
CA LEU A 137 -10.27 15.85 24.78
C LEU A 137 -9.16 16.65 24.09
N ASP A 138 -8.97 17.92 24.46
CA ASP A 138 -7.80 18.69 24.02
C ASP A 138 -6.55 18.13 24.71
N LEU A 139 -5.59 17.67 23.89
CA LEU A 139 -4.38 16.98 24.34
C LEU A 139 -3.16 17.91 24.40
N THR A 140 -3.34 19.23 24.22
CA THR A 140 -2.24 20.20 24.19
C THR A 140 -1.40 20.17 25.47
N ASP A 141 -2.05 20.09 26.64
CA ASP A 141 -1.41 20.04 27.97
C ASP A 141 -1.52 18.65 28.62
N TYR A 142 -1.83 17.60 27.85
CA TYR A 142 -2.02 16.25 28.38
C TYR A 142 -0.68 15.57 28.70
N ASP A 143 -0.51 15.13 29.94
CA ASP A 143 0.72 14.50 30.41
C ASP A 143 0.75 12.99 30.12
N PHE A 144 1.22 12.63 28.92
CA PHE A 144 1.39 11.24 28.50
C PHE A 144 2.38 10.43 29.36
N ALA A 145 3.30 11.09 30.08
CA ALA A 145 4.29 10.39 30.91
C ALA A 145 3.68 9.90 32.23
N ASN A 146 2.65 10.60 32.74
CA ASN A 146 2.02 10.32 34.03
C ASN A 146 0.53 9.95 33.92
N ASP A 147 0.03 9.63 32.73
CA ASP A 147 -1.38 9.26 32.54
C ASP A 147 -1.74 7.85 33.01
N GLY A 148 -0.76 7.06 33.45
CA GLY A 148 -0.96 5.70 33.95
C GLY A 148 -1.45 4.73 32.88
N PHE A 149 -1.06 4.93 31.62
CA PHE A 149 -1.24 3.93 30.56
C PHE A 149 -0.43 2.66 30.85
N VAL A 150 -1.01 1.50 30.57
CA VAL A 150 -0.37 0.19 30.76
C VAL A 150 -0.54 -0.63 29.48
N GLY A 151 0.54 -0.79 28.71
CA GLY A 151 0.51 -1.44 27.39
C GLY A 151 0.11 -2.93 27.37
N THR A 152 -0.16 -3.53 28.53
CA THR A 152 -0.61 -4.93 28.67
C THR A 152 -2.06 -5.06 29.15
N ALA A 153 -2.74 -3.96 29.48
CA ALA A 153 -4.10 -3.95 30.02
C ALA A 153 -5.14 -3.68 28.91
N PHE A 154 -5.41 -4.70 28.07
CA PHE A 154 -6.17 -4.53 26.83
C PHE A 154 -7.69 -4.43 26.99
N ASP A 155 -8.25 -4.94 28.09
CA ASP A 155 -9.71 -4.99 28.31
C ASP A 155 -10.28 -3.75 29.01
N ASP A 156 -9.43 -2.83 29.46
CA ASP A 156 -9.84 -1.62 30.16
C ASP A 156 -10.14 -0.46 29.19
N ASP A 157 -11.38 0.00 29.17
CA ASP A 157 -11.81 1.13 28.33
C ASP A 157 -11.04 2.42 28.65
N ALA A 158 -10.61 2.63 29.89
CA ALA A 158 -9.76 3.76 30.23
C ALA A 158 -8.39 3.67 29.55
N ASN A 159 -7.82 2.46 29.45
CA ASN A 159 -6.56 2.22 28.77
C ASN A 159 -6.70 2.31 27.24
N LYS A 160 -7.80 1.80 26.67
CA LYS A 160 -8.14 1.95 25.25
C LYS A 160 -8.28 3.43 24.84
N LYS A 161 -8.88 4.25 25.70
CA LYS A 161 -8.97 5.70 25.49
C LYS A 161 -7.59 6.36 25.47
N LYS A 162 -6.71 6.03 26.41
CA LYS A 162 -5.33 6.54 26.45
C LYS A 162 -4.51 6.11 25.22
N LEU A 163 -4.77 4.91 24.69
CA LEU A 163 -4.19 4.47 23.42
C LEU A 163 -4.72 5.32 22.25
N ALA A 164 -6.02 5.60 22.21
CA ALA A 164 -6.63 6.46 21.20
C ALA A 164 -6.03 7.88 21.21
N TYR A 165 -5.76 8.46 22.38
CA TYR A 165 -5.06 9.75 22.50
C TYR A 165 -3.65 9.71 21.89
N ARG A 166 -2.87 8.66 22.15
CA ARG A 166 -1.53 8.49 21.56
C ARG A 166 -1.62 8.39 20.05
N HIS A 167 -2.57 7.60 19.52
CA HIS A 167 -2.82 7.51 18.09
C HIS A 167 -3.19 8.86 17.46
N ARG A 168 -4.07 9.65 18.09
CA ARG A 168 -4.42 11.00 17.61
C ARG A 168 -3.20 11.92 17.57
N ILE A 169 -2.36 11.92 18.61
CA ILE A 169 -1.11 12.71 18.59
C ILE A 169 -0.14 12.23 17.51
N ILE A 170 -0.01 10.91 17.31
CA ILE A 170 0.81 10.33 16.24
C ILE A 170 0.30 10.79 14.87
N ALA A 171 -1.01 10.77 14.62
CA ALA A 171 -1.61 11.30 13.39
C ALA A 171 -1.29 12.79 13.19
N HIS A 172 -1.38 13.59 14.26
CA HIS A 172 -1.02 15.01 14.20
C HIS A 172 0.47 15.22 13.89
N LYS A 173 1.37 14.43 14.50
CA LYS A 173 2.81 14.47 14.22
C LYS A 173 3.11 14.09 12.77
N TYR A 174 2.47 13.05 12.27
CA TYR A 174 2.59 12.62 10.87
C TYR A 174 2.19 13.74 9.91
N LYS A 175 1.00 14.35 10.08
CA LYS A 175 0.51 15.45 9.24
C LYS A 175 1.43 16.66 9.19
N LYS A 176 2.13 16.96 10.30
CA LYS A 176 3.05 18.10 10.36
C LYS A 176 4.42 17.79 9.73
N GLY A 177 4.75 16.51 9.51
CA GLY A 177 6.03 16.07 8.97
C GLY A 177 7.22 16.26 9.93
N LEU A 178 8.35 15.60 9.62
CA LEU A 178 9.55 15.60 10.48
C LEU A 178 10.15 16.99 10.69
N ARG A 179 10.06 17.88 9.69
CA ARG A 179 10.64 19.24 9.78
C ARG A 179 10.01 20.07 10.89
N SER A 180 8.76 19.77 11.27
CA SER A 180 8.09 20.43 12.39
C SER A 180 8.54 19.91 13.77
N LEU A 181 9.11 18.71 13.81
CA LEU A 181 9.47 17.99 15.03
C LEU A 181 10.97 18.12 15.36
N PHE A 182 11.82 18.32 14.34
CA PHE A 182 13.27 18.25 14.47
C PHE A 182 13.98 19.48 13.87
N GLY A 183 15.09 19.87 14.49
CA GLY A 183 15.92 20.98 14.01
C GLY A 183 16.71 20.67 12.73
N GLU A 184 17.16 21.72 12.02
CA GLU A 184 17.82 21.62 10.72
C GLU A 184 18.97 20.61 10.64
N LYS A 185 19.76 20.48 11.71
CA LYS A 185 20.91 19.57 11.74
C LYS A 185 20.49 18.11 11.59
N MET A 186 19.42 17.71 12.27
CA MET A 186 18.88 16.35 12.20
C MET A 186 18.28 16.08 10.82
N ILE A 187 17.49 17.03 10.32
CA ILE A 187 16.89 16.96 8.98
C ILE A 187 17.98 16.81 7.90
N LYS A 188 19.06 17.61 7.95
CA LYS A 188 20.20 17.49 7.02
C LYS A 188 20.89 16.13 7.09
N SER A 189 20.99 15.54 8.29
CA SER A 189 21.57 14.20 8.44
C SER A 189 20.70 13.12 7.78
N TRP A 190 19.37 13.22 7.88
CA TRP A 190 18.46 12.28 7.21
C TRP A 190 18.38 12.53 5.72
N ASP A 191 18.42 13.79 5.27
CA ASP A 191 18.49 14.13 3.86
C ASP A 191 19.76 13.52 3.22
N ASN A 192 20.92 13.64 3.88
CA ASN A 192 22.14 12.98 3.43
C ASN A 192 22.05 11.44 3.48
N LEU A 193 21.45 10.86 4.53
CA LEU A 193 21.26 9.41 4.60
C LEU A 193 20.36 8.89 3.47
N TYR A 194 19.28 9.61 3.14
CA TYR A 194 18.42 9.33 2.01
C TYR A 194 19.21 9.38 0.69
N GLU A 195 19.97 10.45 0.45
CA GLU A 195 20.76 10.61 -0.77
C GLU A 195 21.78 9.49 -0.96
N VAL A 196 22.57 9.16 0.07
CA VAL A 196 23.56 8.07 -0.06
C VAL A 196 22.91 6.69 -0.21
N THR A 197 21.71 6.50 0.33
CA THR A 197 20.93 5.27 0.15
C THR A 197 20.41 5.18 -1.28
N ASP A 198 19.83 6.26 -1.78
CA ASP A 198 19.26 6.35 -3.12
C ASP A 198 20.36 6.19 -4.20
N ASP A 199 21.55 6.77 -3.98
CA ASP A 199 22.72 6.55 -4.84
C ASP A 199 23.19 5.10 -4.84
N LEU A 200 23.29 4.45 -3.68
CA LEU A 200 23.69 3.05 -3.59
C LEU A 200 22.67 2.12 -4.26
N THR A 201 21.39 2.49 -4.23
CA THR A 201 20.26 1.67 -4.69
C THR A 201 19.80 2.02 -6.12
N ASP A 202 20.66 2.68 -6.90
CA ASP A 202 20.38 3.05 -8.30
C ASP A 202 19.10 3.89 -8.46
N LYS A 203 18.85 4.79 -7.52
CA LYS A 203 17.68 5.68 -7.47
C LYS A 203 16.36 4.97 -7.12
N TRP A 204 16.41 3.87 -6.36
CA TRP A 204 15.21 3.14 -5.94
C TRP A 204 14.20 4.03 -5.24
N LEU A 205 14.63 4.76 -4.18
CA LEU A 205 13.74 5.52 -3.32
C LEU A 205 13.08 6.67 -4.09
N SER A 206 13.87 7.42 -4.86
CA SER A 206 13.36 8.54 -5.65
C SER A 206 12.45 8.07 -6.79
N SER A 207 12.75 6.93 -7.41
CA SER A 207 11.91 6.35 -8.46
C SER A 207 10.59 5.79 -7.93
N ALA A 208 10.62 5.07 -6.80
CA ALA A 208 9.43 4.57 -6.12
C ALA A 208 8.51 5.75 -5.74
N ARG A 209 9.08 6.79 -5.11
CA ARG A 209 8.34 8.01 -4.77
C ARG A 209 7.73 8.69 -6.00
N ALA A 210 8.48 8.79 -7.10
CA ALA A 210 7.97 9.38 -8.34
C ALA A 210 6.80 8.57 -8.92
N CYS A 211 6.85 7.24 -8.84
CA CYS A 211 5.76 6.37 -9.27
C CYS A 211 4.50 6.56 -8.39
N VAL A 212 4.65 6.59 -7.07
CA VAL A 212 3.54 6.87 -6.13
C VAL A 212 2.93 8.26 -6.41
N ALA A 213 3.76 9.27 -6.69
CA ALA A 213 3.29 10.62 -7.01
C ALA A 213 2.53 10.70 -8.34
N GLN A 214 2.97 9.95 -9.35
CA GLN A 214 2.23 9.80 -10.61
C GLN A 214 0.87 9.14 -10.35
N CYS A 215 0.84 8.08 -9.53
CA CYS A 215 -0.40 7.44 -9.12
C CYS A 215 -1.35 8.45 -8.47
N ALA A 216 -0.89 9.25 -7.50
CA ALA A 216 -1.73 10.26 -6.85
C ALA A 216 -2.26 11.35 -7.80
N SER A 217 -1.48 11.73 -8.81
CA SER A 217 -1.85 12.82 -9.73
C SER A 217 -2.81 12.38 -10.84
N GLY A 218 -2.83 11.08 -11.15
CA GLY A 218 -3.62 10.49 -12.23
C GLY A 218 -3.18 10.91 -13.64
N ASN A 219 -3.75 10.26 -14.66
CA ASN A 219 -3.75 10.81 -16.03
C ASN A 219 -4.88 11.84 -16.10
N LYS A 220 -4.52 13.12 -16.00
CA LYS A 220 -5.48 14.19 -16.32
C LYS A 220 -5.55 14.32 -17.83
N ASP A 221 -6.54 13.66 -18.42
CA ASP A 221 -6.83 13.87 -19.83
C ASP A 221 -7.31 15.31 -20.05
N SER A 222 -7.11 15.83 -21.27
CA SER A 222 -7.38 17.21 -21.65
C SER A 222 -8.84 17.68 -21.45
N ASN A 223 -9.76 16.76 -21.19
CA ASN A 223 -11.18 17.03 -20.92
C ASN A 223 -11.57 17.04 -19.44
N GLY A 224 -10.63 16.85 -18.50
CA GLY A 224 -10.88 17.03 -17.06
C GLY A 224 -11.67 15.92 -16.36
N SER A 225 -12.06 14.84 -17.05
CA SER A 225 -12.65 13.63 -16.48
C SER A 225 -11.57 12.63 -16.05
N GLY A 226 -10.66 13.04 -15.17
CA GLY A 226 -9.59 12.16 -14.67
C GLY A 226 -10.11 11.19 -13.60
N ALA A 227 -9.60 9.96 -13.60
CA ALA A 227 -9.79 9.05 -12.48
C ALA A 227 -9.15 9.64 -11.21
N GLU A 228 -9.88 9.64 -10.10
CA GLU A 228 -9.30 9.92 -8.78
C GLU A 228 -8.45 8.70 -8.39
N ASN A 229 -7.27 8.94 -7.82
CA ASN A 229 -6.36 7.86 -7.46
C ASN A 229 -5.93 8.01 -6.01
N ILE A 230 -5.97 6.90 -5.26
CA ILE A 230 -5.58 6.85 -3.86
C ILE A 230 -4.43 5.85 -3.71
N ASN A 231 -3.38 6.25 -3.01
CA ASN A 231 -2.32 5.35 -2.59
C ASN A 231 -2.57 4.90 -1.15
N VAL A 232 -2.45 3.59 -0.92
CA VAL A 232 -2.57 2.92 0.37
C VAL A 232 -1.35 2.04 0.59
N ILE A 233 -0.82 2.00 1.81
CA ILE A 233 0.25 1.08 2.20
C ILE A 233 -0.35 -0.05 3.02
N VAL A 234 0.06 -1.29 2.74
CA VAL A 234 -0.16 -2.44 3.60
C VAL A 234 1.16 -3.16 3.80
N THR A 235 1.70 -3.10 5.02
CA THR A 235 3.02 -3.66 5.37
C THR A 235 2.91 -4.68 6.49
N SER A 236 3.74 -5.71 6.43
CA SER A 236 3.89 -6.70 7.51
C SER A 236 4.60 -6.13 8.74
N GLY A 237 5.12 -4.90 8.72
CA GLY A 237 5.65 -4.22 9.91
C GLY A 237 4.56 -3.72 10.87
N SER A 238 4.93 -3.42 12.13
CA SER A 238 4.04 -2.76 13.09
C SER A 238 3.69 -1.33 12.63
N LEU A 239 2.54 -0.82 13.06
CA LEU A 239 1.95 0.42 12.54
C LEU A 239 2.82 1.65 12.77
N ILE A 240 3.34 1.80 13.98
CA ILE A 240 4.07 3.02 14.38
C ILE A 240 5.41 3.15 13.64
N PRO A 241 6.28 2.11 13.60
CA PRO A 241 7.46 2.12 12.75
C PRO A 241 7.15 2.37 11.28
N SER A 242 6.03 1.84 10.76
CA SER A 242 5.61 2.07 9.38
C SER A 242 5.29 3.53 9.09
N LEU A 243 4.59 4.22 10.01
CA LEU A 243 4.34 5.66 9.90
C LEU A 243 5.64 6.48 9.97
N VAL A 244 6.57 6.10 10.84
CA VAL A 244 7.90 6.73 10.94
C VAL A 244 8.72 6.50 9.68
N LYS A 245 8.65 5.30 9.08
CA LYS A 245 9.27 5.02 7.77
C LYS A 245 8.69 5.93 6.69
N CYS A 246 7.37 6.08 6.58
CA CYS A 246 6.78 7.01 5.61
C CYS A 246 7.38 8.42 5.72
N LEU A 247 7.50 8.93 6.95
CA LEU A 247 8.10 10.22 7.23
C LEU A 247 9.59 10.32 6.81
N LEU A 248 10.39 9.30 7.16
CA LEU A 248 11.83 9.29 6.86
C LEU A 248 12.13 9.08 5.37
N PHE A 249 11.30 8.30 4.69
CA PHE A 249 11.43 7.99 3.26
C PHE A 249 10.60 8.92 2.36
N ARG A 250 10.06 10.02 2.92
CA ARG A 250 9.39 11.11 2.19
C ARG A 250 8.14 10.65 1.42
N LEU A 251 7.32 9.82 2.06
CA LEU A 251 6.04 9.32 1.55
C LEU A 251 4.84 10.03 2.21
N ASP A 252 5.07 10.82 3.26
CA ASP A 252 4.03 11.46 4.09
C ASP A 252 3.19 12.49 3.36
N ASP A 253 3.73 13.13 2.32
CA ASP A 253 3.00 14.08 1.48
C ASP A 253 2.19 13.40 0.35
N LEU A 254 2.44 12.11 0.11
CA LEU A 254 1.76 11.32 -0.93
C LEU A 254 0.76 10.31 -0.36
N ILE A 255 0.95 9.91 0.90
CA ILE A 255 0.18 8.86 1.57
C ILE A 255 -0.21 9.37 2.95
N SER A 256 -1.50 9.63 3.14
CA SER A 256 -2.02 10.07 4.43
C SER A 256 -1.92 8.95 5.49
N TYR A 257 -1.81 9.33 6.76
CA TYR A 257 -1.68 8.40 7.90
C TYR A 257 -2.82 7.37 7.99
N ASP A 258 -4.03 7.75 7.57
CA ASP A 258 -5.20 6.89 7.53
C ASP A 258 -5.16 5.87 6.37
N ASN A 259 -4.23 6.04 5.42
CA ASN A 259 -3.97 5.10 4.33
C ASN A 259 -2.76 4.20 4.59
N VAL A 260 -2.28 4.11 5.83
CA VAL A 260 -1.20 3.19 6.22
C VAL A 260 -1.78 2.08 7.10
N TYR A 261 -1.64 0.84 6.63
CA TYR A 261 -2.14 -0.35 7.29
C TYR A 261 -0.99 -1.28 7.70
N SER A 262 -1.05 -1.78 8.94
CA SER A 262 -0.18 -2.82 9.47
C SER A 262 -0.89 -4.16 9.42
N SER A 263 -0.32 -5.11 8.68
CA SER A 263 -0.79 -6.50 8.64
C SER A 263 -0.15 -7.38 9.71
N TRP A 264 0.68 -6.82 10.61
CA TRP A 264 1.45 -7.56 11.61
C TRP A 264 0.62 -8.57 12.42
N GLU A 265 -0.59 -8.20 12.84
CA GLU A 265 -1.46 -9.07 13.65
C GLU A 265 -2.56 -9.76 12.82
N VAL A 266 -3.04 -9.10 11.77
CA VAL A 266 -4.27 -9.50 11.06
C VAL A 266 -4.03 -10.13 9.68
N GLY A 267 -2.82 -10.00 9.13
CA GLY A 267 -2.47 -10.47 7.79
C GLY A 267 -2.91 -9.53 6.66
N LYS A 268 -2.26 -9.66 5.49
CA LYS A 268 -2.49 -8.81 4.30
C LYS A 268 -3.92 -8.89 3.78
N TYR A 269 -4.49 -10.10 3.72
CA TYR A 269 -5.87 -10.34 3.26
C TYR A 269 -6.91 -9.57 4.09
N GLN A 270 -6.76 -9.56 5.43
CA GLN A 270 -7.68 -8.81 6.29
C GLN A 270 -7.55 -7.29 6.08
N CYS A 271 -6.32 -6.77 5.93
CA CYS A 271 -6.12 -5.36 5.59
C CYS A 271 -6.75 -5.01 4.24
N PHE A 272 -6.59 -5.86 3.22
CA PHE A 272 -7.21 -5.66 1.91
C PHE A 272 -8.74 -5.65 2.02
N SER A 273 -9.31 -6.52 2.87
CA SER A 273 -10.76 -6.57 3.12
C SER A 273 -11.26 -5.25 3.71
N LEU A 274 -10.55 -4.72 4.71
CA LEU A 274 -10.87 -3.42 5.35
C LEU A 274 -10.75 -2.25 4.36
N ILE A 275 -9.74 -2.28 3.49
CA ILE A 275 -9.55 -1.26 2.44
C ILE A 275 -10.69 -1.32 1.41
N LYS A 276 -11.09 -2.53 0.99
CA LYS A 276 -12.22 -2.75 0.08
C LYS A 276 -13.52 -2.22 0.65
N GLU A 277 -13.79 -2.49 1.94
CA GLU A 277 -14.96 -2.00 2.65
C GLU A 277 -14.96 -0.47 2.74
N ARG A 278 -13.80 0.13 3.04
CA ARG A 278 -13.63 1.58 3.16
C ARG A 278 -13.87 2.33 1.85
N PHE A 279 -13.31 1.84 0.74
CA PHE A 279 -13.43 2.48 -0.58
C PHE A 279 -14.50 1.83 -1.45
N ASN A 280 -15.53 1.21 -0.87
CA ASN A 280 -16.53 0.47 -1.63
C ASN A 280 -17.32 1.37 -2.60
N GLY A 281 -17.49 0.93 -3.85
CA GLY A 281 -18.27 1.63 -4.86
C GLY A 281 -18.24 0.91 -6.22
N PRO A 282 -19.19 1.19 -7.12
CA PRO A 282 -19.31 0.49 -8.41
C PRO A 282 -18.15 0.78 -9.38
N ASN A 283 -17.47 1.92 -9.25
CA ASN A 283 -16.40 2.36 -10.16
C ASN A 283 -15.02 2.38 -9.49
N VAL A 284 -14.81 1.52 -8.49
CA VAL A 284 -13.55 1.44 -7.74
C VAL A 284 -12.74 0.25 -8.21
N GLN A 285 -11.50 0.50 -8.63
CA GLN A 285 -10.58 -0.51 -9.10
C GLN A 285 -9.36 -0.56 -8.17
N PHE A 286 -8.96 -1.75 -7.76
CA PHE A 286 -7.82 -1.95 -6.86
C PHE A 286 -6.65 -2.55 -7.63
N CYS A 287 -5.44 -2.17 -7.27
CA CYS A 287 -4.22 -2.81 -7.77
C CYS A 287 -3.26 -3.03 -6.62
N ALA A 288 -2.85 -4.28 -6.39
CA ALA A 288 -1.86 -4.62 -5.38
C ALA A 288 -0.45 -4.61 -5.99
N ILE A 289 0.52 -4.04 -5.28
CA ILE A 289 1.91 -3.93 -5.72
C ILE A 289 2.82 -4.35 -4.59
N GLY A 290 3.70 -5.33 -4.80
CA GLY A 290 4.63 -5.79 -3.78
C GLY A 290 5.63 -6.83 -4.27
N ASP A 291 6.61 -7.18 -3.43
CA ASP A 291 7.63 -8.18 -3.73
C ASP A 291 7.33 -9.57 -3.15
N GLY A 292 6.47 -9.62 -2.14
CA GLY A 292 6.18 -10.78 -1.32
C GLY A 292 5.00 -11.61 -1.82
N TRP A 293 4.96 -12.84 -1.31
CA TRP A 293 3.88 -13.79 -1.58
C TRP A 293 2.59 -13.46 -0.82
N GLU A 294 2.67 -12.80 0.34
CA GLU A 294 1.51 -12.50 1.19
C GLU A 294 0.53 -11.53 0.49
N GLU A 295 1.02 -10.44 -0.11
CA GLU A 295 0.18 -9.55 -0.92
C GLU A 295 -0.27 -10.18 -2.25
N CYS A 296 0.54 -11.06 -2.85
CA CYS A 296 0.14 -11.79 -4.05
C CYS A 296 -1.06 -12.69 -3.76
N GLU A 297 -1.01 -13.47 -2.68
CA GLU A 297 -2.10 -14.34 -2.24
C GLU A 297 -3.33 -13.52 -1.84
N ALA A 298 -3.15 -12.40 -1.11
CA ALA A 298 -4.26 -11.51 -0.76
C ALA A 298 -4.94 -10.92 -2.00
N ALA A 299 -4.16 -10.48 -3.00
CA ALA A 299 -4.67 -9.94 -4.26
C ALA A 299 -5.45 -11.00 -5.05
N GLU A 300 -4.94 -12.23 -5.12
CA GLU A 300 -5.62 -13.34 -5.79
C GLU A 300 -7.00 -13.62 -5.15
N ASN A 301 -7.06 -13.71 -3.82
CA ASN A 301 -8.31 -13.90 -3.09
C ASN A 301 -9.29 -12.71 -3.26
N MET A 302 -8.76 -11.50 -3.48
CA MET A 302 -9.57 -10.31 -3.76
C MET A 302 -9.98 -10.16 -5.22
N GLN A 303 -9.42 -10.99 -6.12
CA GLN A 303 -9.49 -10.82 -7.58
C GLN A 303 -8.95 -9.47 -8.04
N TRP A 304 -7.89 -8.98 -7.40
CA TRP A 304 -7.20 -7.74 -7.77
C TRP A 304 -5.98 -8.05 -8.65
N PRO A 305 -5.66 -7.21 -9.65
CA PRO A 305 -4.37 -7.28 -10.32
C PRO A 305 -3.24 -7.15 -9.30
N PHE A 306 -2.22 -8.00 -9.47
CA PHE A 306 -0.99 -7.96 -8.69
C PHE A 306 0.20 -7.64 -9.59
N VAL A 307 0.96 -6.61 -9.21
CA VAL A 307 2.19 -6.20 -9.90
C VAL A 307 3.37 -6.55 -9.00
N GLN A 308 4.08 -7.61 -9.37
CA GLN A 308 5.26 -8.05 -8.63
C GLN A 308 6.44 -7.10 -8.84
N VAL A 309 7.00 -6.58 -7.75
CA VAL A 309 8.25 -5.83 -7.71
C VAL A 309 9.37 -6.77 -7.30
N ASP A 310 10.54 -6.66 -7.95
CA ASP A 310 11.72 -7.41 -7.56
C ASP A 310 12.89 -6.47 -7.29
N PRO A 311 13.44 -6.46 -6.06
CA PRO A 311 14.60 -5.65 -5.74
C PRO A 311 15.89 -6.12 -6.43
N LEU A 312 15.96 -7.37 -6.88
CA LEU A 312 17.15 -8.01 -7.42
C LEU A 312 17.29 -7.84 -8.96
N PRO A 313 18.53 -7.79 -9.49
CA PRO A 313 18.77 -7.43 -10.89
C PRO A 313 18.53 -8.55 -11.92
N VAL A 314 18.11 -9.76 -11.51
CA VAL A 314 18.22 -10.98 -12.37
C VAL A 314 16.87 -11.51 -12.84
N THR A 315 15.76 -10.86 -12.51
CA THR A 315 14.42 -11.42 -12.77
C THR A 315 13.65 -10.66 -13.85
N THR A 316 12.62 -11.32 -14.39
CA THR A 316 11.73 -10.79 -15.44
C THR A 316 10.61 -9.91 -14.87
N SER A 317 10.66 -9.58 -13.58
CA SER A 317 9.62 -8.81 -12.88
C SER A 317 9.89 -7.30 -12.92
N HIS A 318 8.96 -6.49 -12.41
CA HIS A 318 9.10 -5.04 -12.39
C HIS A 318 10.10 -4.57 -11.34
N ARG A 319 10.76 -3.44 -11.56
CA ARG A 319 11.79 -2.91 -10.65
C ARG A 319 11.80 -1.38 -10.67
N PHE A 320 12.33 -0.76 -9.62
CA PHE A 320 12.72 0.65 -9.63
C PHE A 320 14.23 0.83 -9.91
N PRO A 321 14.61 1.79 -10.78
CA PRO A 321 13.77 2.54 -11.72
C PRO A 321 13.18 1.63 -12.82
N GLY A 322 11.96 1.95 -13.30
CA GLY A 322 11.31 1.25 -14.41
C GLY A 322 9.79 1.17 -14.28
N LEU A 323 9.31 0.75 -13.11
CA LEU A 323 7.88 0.70 -12.81
C LEU A 323 7.29 2.12 -12.77
N ASN A 324 6.16 2.34 -13.45
CA ASN A 324 5.49 3.62 -13.61
C ASN A 324 3.97 3.45 -13.73
N LEU A 325 3.22 4.56 -13.72
CA LEU A 325 1.75 4.53 -13.79
C LEU A 325 1.20 3.84 -15.04
N GLY A 326 1.87 3.95 -16.19
CA GLY A 326 1.45 3.28 -17.42
C GLY A 326 1.47 1.76 -17.30
N THR A 327 2.53 1.21 -16.68
CA THR A 327 2.60 -0.22 -16.37
C THR A 327 1.48 -0.63 -15.43
N LEU A 328 1.24 0.12 -14.35
CA LEU A 328 0.16 -0.20 -13.40
C LEU A 328 -1.23 -0.12 -14.06
N GLY A 329 -1.45 0.90 -14.89
CA GLY A 329 -2.67 1.07 -15.68
C GLY A 329 -2.95 -0.10 -16.61
N HIS A 330 -1.92 -0.67 -17.23
CA HIS A 330 -2.06 -1.88 -18.05
C HIS A 330 -2.55 -3.10 -17.24
N TYR A 331 -2.02 -3.32 -16.04
CA TYR A 331 -2.49 -4.43 -15.19
C TYR A 331 -3.94 -4.22 -14.73
N ILE A 332 -4.29 -2.97 -14.42
CA ILE A 332 -5.67 -2.58 -14.11
C ILE A 332 -6.58 -2.88 -15.31
N SER A 333 -6.24 -2.43 -16.52
CA SER A 333 -7.08 -2.65 -17.69
C SER A 333 -7.22 -4.12 -18.08
N VAL A 334 -6.17 -4.94 -17.89
CA VAL A 334 -6.23 -6.38 -18.13
C VAL A 334 -7.26 -7.09 -17.24
N VAL A 335 -7.43 -6.65 -15.98
CA VAL A 335 -8.35 -7.30 -15.03
C VAL A 335 -9.75 -6.70 -15.07
N TYR A 336 -9.86 -5.38 -15.21
CA TYR A 336 -11.15 -4.68 -15.13
C TYR A 336 -11.72 -4.24 -16.49
N GLY A 337 -10.96 -4.35 -17.58
CA GLY A 337 -11.31 -3.83 -18.90
C GLY A 337 -10.97 -2.35 -19.09
N ASP A 338 -10.76 -1.95 -20.35
CA ASP A 338 -10.79 -0.54 -20.76
C ASP A 338 -12.26 -0.16 -21.00
N HIS A 339 -12.75 0.90 -20.35
CA HIS A 339 -14.10 1.42 -20.55
C HIS A 339 -14.18 2.49 -21.64
N ASP A 340 -13.12 2.69 -22.40
CA ASP A 340 -13.01 3.75 -23.41
C ASP A 340 -13.37 3.27 -24.84
N GLY A 341 -14.41 2.46 -24.97
CA GLY A 341 -14.84 1.99 -26.29
C GLY A 341 -16.19 1.31 -26.30
N ASP A 342 -17.25 2.11 -26.23
CA ASP A 342 -18.59 1.77 -26.73
C ASP A 342 -19.27 3.06 -27.21
N ASP A 343 -18.56 3.84 -28.03
CA ASP A 343 -19.13 4.88 -28.90
C ASP A 343 -18.55 4.61 -30.31
N ASP A 344 -18.86 3.45 -30.89
CA ASP A 344 -18.85 3.31 -32.34
C ASP A 344 -20.30 3.16 -32.77
N ASP A 345 -20.74 4.20 -33.48
CA ASP A 345 -22.03 4.37 -34.11
C ASP A 345 -22.45 3.11 -34.89
N ASP A 346 -23.48 2.40 -34.41
CA ASP A 346 -24.36 1.63 -35.29
C ASP A 346 -25.35 2.61 -35.96
N ASP A 347 -24.80 3.51 -36.79
CA ASP A 347 -25.49 4.04 -37.96
C ASP A 347 -25.13 3.13 -39.15
N ASP A 348 -26.14 2.83 -39.98
CA ASP A 348 -26.12 2.10 -41.26
C ASP A 348 -26.30 0.56 -41.24
N GLU A 349 -27.56 0.08 -41.18
CA GLU A 349 -28.40 -0.27 -42.37
C GLU A 349 -29.79 -0.83 -42.01
#